data_AF-A0A519I2D2-F1
#
_entry.id   AF-A0A519I2D2-F1
#
_cell.length_a   1.000
_cell.length_b   1.000
_cell.length_c   1.000
_cell.angle_alpha   90.00
_cell.angle_beta   90.00
_cell.angle_gamma   90.00
#
_symmetry.space_group_name_H-M   'P 1'
#
loop_
_entity.id
_entity.type
_entity.pdbx_description
1 polymer ?
#
loop_
_entity_poly.entity_id
_entity_poly.type
_entity_poly.pdbx_seq_one_letter_code
_entity_poly.pdbx_strand_id
1 'polypeptide(L)' 'FTVAELLKAGAALPESANVHPGPLAVVQLHNGGDAPTLVLGTQNFWTVTRYNWSAYYALAVIELGEAVKAQRLQTP' A
#
# COMPACT_ATOMS: atom_id res chain seq x y z
N PHE A 1 4.65 -10.01 -6.77
CA PHE A 1 3.60 -10.62 -7.60
C PHE A 1 3.27 -9.70 -8.77
N THR A 2 3.08 -10.23 -9.97
CA THR A 2 2.44 -9.48 -11.06
C THR A 2 0.92 -9.42 -10.84
N VAL A 3 0.23 -8.49 -11.49
CA VAL A 3 -1.24 -8.42 -11.47
C VAL A 3 -1.86 -9.76 -11.91
N ALA A 4 -1.33 -10.36 -12.97
CA ALA A 4 -1.81 -11.64 -13.48
C ALA A 4 -1.65 -12.79 -12.46
N GLU A 5 -0.53 -12.82 -11.72
CA GLU A 5 -0.32 -13.80 -10.64
C GLU A 5 -1.32 -13.63 -9.49
N LEU A 6 -1.61 -12.38 -9.09
CA LEU A 6 -2.59 -12.09 -8.04
C LEU A 6 -4.00 -12.50 -8.45
N LEU A 7 -4.41 -12.18 -9.69
CA LEU A 7 -5.72 -12.59 -10.22
C LEU A 7 -5.83 -14.11 -10.32
N LYS A 8 -4.77 -14.80 -10.77
CA LYS A 8 -4.72 -16.27 -10.81
C LYS A 8 -4.82 -16.88 -9.41
N ALA A 9 -4.29 -16.21 -8.40
CA ALA A 9 -4.42 -16.60 -6.99
C ALA A 9 -5.80 -16.27 -6.37
N GLY A 10 -6.72 -15.68 -7.14
CA GLY A 10 -8.07 -15.34 -6.70
C GLY A 10 -8.18 -14.03 -5.93
N ALA A 11 -7.16 -13.16 -5.99
CA ALA A 11 -7.22 -11.85 -5.34
C ALA A 11 -8.21 -10.93 -6.06
N ALA A 12 -9.07 -10.26 -5.31
CA ALA A 12 -9.86 -9.14 -5.80
C ALA A 12 -9.03 -7.86 -5.71
N LEU A 13 -8.72 -7.25 -6.87
CA LEU A 13 -7.87 -6.07 -6.96
C LEU A 13 -8.70 -4.81 -7.26
N PRO A 14 -8.36 -3.65 -6.68
CA PRO A 14 -8.96 -2.39 -7.06
C PRO A 14 -8.56 -2.03 -8.51
N GLU A 15 -9.39 -1.23 -9.18
CA GLU A 15 -9.16 -0.85 -10.59
C GLU A 15 -7.78 -0.19 -10.81
N SER A 16 -7.33 0.62 -9.84
CA SER A 16 -6.02 1.27 -9.87
C SER A 16 -4.84 0.29 -9.88
N ALA A 17 -5.01 -0.93 -9.36
CA ALA A 17 -3.98 -1.96 -9.37
C ALA A 17 -3.94 -2.74 -10.70
N ASN A 18 -5.05 -2.82 -11.44
CA ASN A 18 -5.14 -3.62 -12.66
C ASN A 18 -4.20 -3.13 -13.77
N VAL A 19 -3.90 -1.83 -13.79
CA VAL A 19 -3.04 -1.20 -14.80
C VAL A 19 -1.61 -0.96 -14.31
N HIS A 20 -1.26 -1.39 -13.09
CA HIS A 20 0.07 -1.13 -12.53
C HIS A 20 1.15 -1.90 -13.30
N PRO A 21 2.14 -1.22 -13.91
CA PRO A 21 3.24 -1.89 -14.56
C PRO A 21 4.25 -2.35 -13.49
N GLY A 22 4.45 -3.67 -13.40
CA GLY A 22 5.51 -4.25 -12.57
C GLY A 22 5.01 -4.99 -11.33
N PRO A 23 5.95 -5.37 -10.45
CA PRO A 23 5.63 -6.19 -9.29
C PRO A 23 4.94 -5.38 -8.19
N LEU A 24 3.94 -6.01 -7.59
CA LEU A 24 3.29 -5.58 -6.36
C LEU A 24 3.73 -6.48 -5.20
N ALA A 25 4.05 -5.84 -4.08
CA ALA A 25 4.17 -6.48 -2.77
C ALA A 25 2.77 -6.68 -2.19
N VAL A 26 2.53 -7.83 -1.55
CA VAL A 26 1.30 -8.08 -0.80
C VAL A 26 1.64 -7.99 0.67
N VAL A 27 1.02 -7.04 1.37
CA VAL A 27 1.27 -6.75 2.78
C VAL A 27 0.00 -7.05 3.56
N GLN A 28 0.10 -7.92 4.56
CA GLN A 28 -0.97 -8.14 5.52
C GLN A 28 -0.65 -7.40 6.83
N LEU A 29 -1.46 -6.39 7.15
CA LEU A 29 -1.37 -5.64 8.39
C LEU A 29 -2.31 -6.25 9.41
N HIS A 30 -1.79 -6.47 10.61
CA HIS A 30 -2.57 -6.97 11.73
C HIS A 30 -3.02 -5.77 12.56
N ASN A 31 -4.33 -5.60 12.69
CA ASN A 31 -4.95 -4.46 13.36
C ASN A 31 -5.28 -4.80 14.83
N GLY A 32 -4.39 -5.53 15.51
CA GLY A 32 -4.65 -6.04 16.85
C GLY A 32 -5.77 -7.08 16.86
N GLY A 33 -6.89 -6.76 17.51
CA GLY A 33 -8.08 -7.63 17.58
C GLY A 33 -9.00 -7.53 16.36
N ASP A 34 -8.81 -6.53 15.50
CA ASP A 34 -9.63 -6.30 14.32
C ASP A 34 -9.17 -7.12 13.12
N ALA A 35 -10.03 -7.22 12.10
CA ALA A 35 -9.71 -7.91 10.85
C ALA A 35 -8.44 -7.30 10.20
N PRO A 36 -7.54 -8.13 9.66
CA PRO A 36 -6.32 -7.64 9.04
C PRO A 36 -6.60 -6.90 7.72
N THR A 37 -5.78 -5.91 7.41
CA THR A 37 -5.87 -5.16 6.14
C THR A 37 -4.86 -5.72 5.15
N LEU A 38 -5.31 -6.01 3.92
CA LEU A 38 -4.42 -6.36 2.82
C LEU A 38 -4.12 -5.13 1.98
N VAL A 39 -2.83 -4.83 1.80
CA VAL A 39 -2.35 -3.69 1.00
C VAL A 39 -1.43 -4.16 -0.10
N LEU A 40 -1.55 -3.53 -1.27
CA LEU A 40 -0.68 -3.75 -2.42
C LEU A 40 0.36 -2.62 -2.49
N GLY A 41 1.61 -2.95 -2.24
CA GLY A 41 2.74 -2.02 -2.29
C GLY A 41 3.38 -1.99 -3.68
N THR A 42 3.52 -0.81 -4.28
CA THR A 42 4.28 -0.61 -5.51
C THR A 42 5.79 -0.53 -5.22
N GLN A 43 6.61 -0.31 -6.25
CA GLN A 43 8.04 -0.06 -6.07
C GLN A 43 8.32 1.13 -5.12
N ASN A 44 7.49 2.17 -5.12
CA ASN A 44 7.68 3.31 -4.21
C ASN A 44 7.45 2.92 -2.75
N PHE A 45 6.55 1.98 -2.46
CA PHE A 45 6.39 1.42 -1.12
C PHE A 45 7.69 0.77 -0.65
N TRP A 46 8.31 -0.05 -1.50
CA TRP A 46 9.60 -0.66 -1.21
C TRP A 46 10.70 0.38 -0.97
N THR A 47 10.71 1.46 -1.75
CA THR A 47 11.67 2.56 -1.55
C THR A 47 11.56 3.19 -0.17
N VAL A 48 10.34 3.41 0.35
CA VAL A 48 10.15 3.93 1.72
C VAL A 48 10.69 2.96 2.78
N THR A 49 10.53 1.66 2.57
CA THR A 49 11.08 0.64 3.50
C THR A 49 12.62 0.61 3.56
N ARG A 50 13.31 1.33 2.66
CA ARG A 50 14.78 1.48 2.74
C ARG A 50 15.22 2.38 3.89
N TYR A 51 14.34 3.27 4.37
CA TYR A 51 14.60 4.08 5.57
C TYR A 51 14.44 3.27 6.85
N ASN A 52 13.44 2.39 6.89
CA ASN A 52 13.21 1.45 7.97
C ASN A 52 12.47 0.23 7.41
N TRP A 53 13.04 -0.97 7.63
CA TRP A 53 12.55 -2.23 7.06
C TRP A 53 11.29 -2.73 7.79
N SER A 54 10.22 -1.94 7.74
CA SER A 54 8.94 -2.20 8.39
C SER A 54 7.80 -1.75 7.49
N ALA A 55 6.86 -2.66 7.21
CA ALA A 55 5.68 -2.35 6.41
C ALA A 55 4.74 -1.38 7.15
N TYR A 56 4.62 -1.50 8.47
CA TYR A 56 3.86 -0.58 9.31
C TYR A 56 4.43 0.84 9.24
N TYR A 57 5.76 0.97 9.31
CA TYR A 57 6.43 2.26 9.16
C TYR A 57 6.15 2.88 7.79
N ALA A 58 6.33 2.11 6.72
CA ALA A 58 6.15 2.63 5.36
C ALA A 58 4.71 3.11 5.10
N LEU A 59 3.70 2.37 5.60
CA LEU A 59 2.31 2.82 5.50
C LEU A 59 2.03 4.05 6.34
N ALA A 60 2.50 4.09 7.59
CA ALA A 60 2.32 5.26 8.45
C ALA A 60 2.90 6.54 7.81
N VAL A 61 4.08 6.45 7.17
CA VAL A 61 4.69 7.57 6.44
C VAL A 61 3.83 8.01 5.25
N ILE A 62 3.33 7.07 4.45
CA ILE A 62 2.51 7.36 3.27
C ILE A 62 1.17 7.98 3.68
N GLU A 63 0.46 7.36 4.62
CA GLU A 63 -0.86 7.81 5.09
C GLU A 63 -0.77 9.18 5.78
N LEU A 64 0.27 9.41 6.60
CA LEU A 64 0.52 10.72 7.19
C LEU A 64 0.77 11.78 6.11
N GLY A 65 1.54 11.45 5.07
CA GLY A 65 1.80 12.35 3.95
C GLY A 65 0.53 12.76 3.20
N GLU A 66 -0.35 11.80 2.92
CA GLU A 66 -1.65 12.08 2.30
C GLU A 66 -2.56 12.91 3.22
N ALA A 67 -2.61 12.60 4.53
CA ALA A 67 -3.39 13.37 5.49
C ALA A 67 -2.94 14.83 5.58
N VAL A 68 -1.61 15.07 5.66
CA VAL A 68 -1.04 16.42 5.67
C VAL A 68 -1.33 17.16 4.36
N LYS A 69 -1.19 16.50 3.21
CA LYS A 69 -1.51 17.08 1.90
C LYS A 69 -2.98 17.47 1.83
N ALA A 70 -3.90 16.59 2.24
CA ALA A 70 -5.33 16.87 2.27
C ALA A 70 -5.64 18.08 3.16
N GLN A 71 -5.04 18.16 4.36
CA GLN A 71 -5.23 19.30 5.26
C GLN A 71 -4.72 20.61 4.65
N ARG A 72 -3.57 20.60 3.97
CA ARG A 72 -3.02 21.79 3.31
C ARG A 72 -3.88 22.31 2.16
N LEU A 73 -4.63 21.43 1.49
CA LEU A 73 -5.54 21.79 0.40
C LEU A 73 -6.89 22.33 0.90
N GLN A 74 -7.24 22.06 2.16
CA GLN A 74 -8.48 22.55 2.78
C GLN A 74 -8.35 23.95 3.37
N THR A 75 -7.12 24.42 3.63
CA THR A 75 -6.86 25.78 4.11
C THR A 75 -6.88 26.75 2.91
N PRO A 76 -7.82 27.71 2.83
CA PRO A 76 -7.85 28.72 1.78
C PRO A 76 -6.66 29.67 1.81
#